data_AF-A0A0C3PF39-F1
#
_entry.id   AF-A0A0C3PF39-F1
#
_cell.length_a   1.000
_cell.length_b   1.000
_cell.length_c   1.000
_cell.angle_alpha   90.00
_cell.angle_beta   90.00
_cell.angle_gamma   90.00
#
_symmetry.space_group_name_H-M   'P 1'
#
loop_
_entity.id
_entity.type
_entity.pdbx_description
1 polymer ?
#
loop_
_entity_poly.entity_id
_entity_poly.type
_entity_poly.pdbx_seq_one_letter_code
_entity_poly.pdbx_strand_id
1 'polypeptide(L)'
;PNLPPPPQSSVNFYELTFGTVCGVCAGVFVKKGARLVAFFLGGVYVLLQYLGTLSLVKVDWARMASHFENLFYRADAAGKRRPPTIGSMLRWMINFLTVDFQARASFIAGFALGLRVG
;
A
#
# COMPACT_ATOMS: atom_id res chain seq x y z
N PRO A 1 7.77 42.98 -37.38
CA PRO A 1 8.26 41.61 -37.10
C PRO A 1 7.36 40.90 -36.07
N ASN A 2 6.51 39.98 -36.55
CA ASN A 2 5.70 39.12 -35.69
C ASN A 2 6.60 38.06 -35.07
N LEU A 3 6.85 38.17 -33.76
CA LEU A 3 7.60 37.17 -32.99
C LEU A 3 6.74 35.90 -32.87
N PRO A 4 7.30 34.70 -33.08
CA PRO A 4 6.56 33.46 -32.86
C PRO A 4 6.15 33.33 -31.39
N PRO A 5 4.99 32.73 -31.09
CA PRO A 5 4.55 32.53 -29.72
C PRO A 5 5.60 31.69 -28.95
N PRO A 6 5.81 31.99 -27.65
CA PRO A 6 6.80 31.29 -26.84
C PRO A 6 6.50 29.78 -26.84
N PRO A 7 7.53 28.92 -26.84
CA PRO A 7 7.35 27.48 -26.89
C PRO A 7 6.47 27.05 -25.71
N GLN A 8 5.32 26.45 -26.02
CA GLN A 8 4.46 25.83 -25.01
C GLN A 8 5.28 24.72 -24.36
N SER A 9 5.65 24.93 -23.10
CA SER A 9 6.33 23.95 -22.26
C SER A 9 5.65 22.58 -22.45
N SER A 10 6.39 21.60 -22.98
CA SER A 10 5.93 20.21 -23.11
C SER A 10 5.69 19.53 -21.75
N VAL A 11 5.88 20.27 -20.65
CA VAL A 11 5.69 19.84 -19.27
C VAL A 11 4.63 20.76 -18.63
N ASN A 12 3.43 20.23 -18.40
CA ASN A 12 2.38 20.94 -17.67
C ASN A 12 2.71 20.92 -16.18
N PHE A 13 3.27 22.03 -15.66
CA PHE A 13 3.67 22.16 -14.26
C PHE A 13 2.51 21.89 -13.28
N TYR A 14 1.27 22.16 -13.68
CA TYR A 14 0.09 21.90 -12.86
C TYR A 14 -0.17 20.41 -12.66
N GLU A 15 -0.01 19.60 -13.71
CA GLU A 15 -0.11 18.14 -13.60
C GLU A 15 1.06 17.56 -12.81
N LEU A 16 2.23 18.19 -12.92
CA LEU A 16 3.43 17.79 -12.19
C LEU A 16 3.26 17.99 -10.68
N THR A 17 2.80 19.17 -10.24
CA THR A 17 2.62 19.50 -8.82
C THR A 17 1.39 18.84 -8.20
N PHE A 18 0.31 18.70 -8.96
CA PHE A 18 -0.87 17.97 -8.50
C PHE A 18 -0.54 16.50 -8.23
N GLY A 19 0.19 15.85 -9.15
CA GLY A 19 0.67 14.49 -8.99
C GLY A 19 1.56 14.30 -7.76
N THR A 20 2.53 15.20 -7.52
CA THR A 20 3.42 15.07 -6.35
C THR A 20 2.68 15.22 -5.01
N VAL A 21 1.75 16.17 -4.88
CA VAL A 21 0.99 16.40 -3.64
C VAL A 21 0.08 15.23 -3.33
N CYS A 22 -0.67 14.75 -4.32
CA CYS A 22 -1.50 13.55 -4.17
C CYS A 22 -0.66 12.32 -3.81
N GLY A 23 0.51 12.17 -4.43
CA GLY A 23 1.47 11.12 -4.10
C GLY A 23 1.92 11.17 -2.64
N VAL A 24 2.36 12.35 -2.17
CA VAL A 24 2.81 12.52 -0.79
C VAL A 24 1.70 12.20 0.20
N CYS A 25 0.48 12.72 -0.02
CA CYS A 25 -0.67 12.44 0.85
C CYS A 25 -1.00 10.94 0.90
N ALA A 26 -1.01 10.25 -0.24
CA ALA A 26 -1.21 8.81 -0.30
C ALA A 26 -0.11 8.05 0.44
N GLY A 27 1.16 8.45 0.29
CA GLY A 27 2.30 7.83 0.96
C GLY A 27 2.23 7.95 2.49
N VAL A 28 1.90 9.13 3.00
CA VAL A 28 1.74 9.38 4.45
C VAL A 28 0.57 8.57 5.02
N PHE A 29 -0.55 8.46 4.29
CA PHE A 29 -1.70 7.67 4.72
C PHE A 29 -1.35 6.18 4.83
N VAL A 30 -0.64 5.61 3.84
CA VAL A 30 -0.22 4.21 3.88
C VAL A 30 0.69 3.93 5.08
N LYS A 31 1.65 4.82 5.39
CA LYS A 31 2.56 4.63 6.53
C LYS A 31 1.86 4.74 7.89
N LYS A 32 0.97 5.73 8.07
CA LYS A 32 0.16 5.84 9.29
C LYS A 32 -0.83 4.68 9.44
N GLY A 33 -1.46 4.25 8.34
CA GLY A 33 -2.35 3.09 8.32
C GLY A 33 -1.61 1.81 8.71
N ALA A 34 -0.43 1.56 8.15
CA ALA A 34 0.40 0.42 8.51
C ALA A 34 0.80 0.43 9.99
N ARG A 35 1.14 1.60 10.54
CA ARG A 35 1.49 1.74 11.96
C ARG A 35 0.30 1.47 12.88
N LEU A 36 -0.90 1.91 12.51
CA LEU A 36 -2.14 1.62 13.25
C LEU A 36 -2.46 0.13 13.24
N VAL A 37 -2.37 -0.51 12.08
CA VAL A 37 -2.57 -1.95 11.93
C VAL A 37 -1.56 -2.73 12.79
N ALA A 38 -0.28 -2.34 12.74
CA ALA A 38 0.75 -2.95 13.58
C ALA A 38 0.45 -2.82 15.08
N PHE A 39 0.01 -1.63 15.52
CA PHE A 39 -0.39 -1.41 16.92
C PHE A 39 -1.59 -2.28 17.32
N PHE A 40 -2.60 -2.39 16.45
CA PHE A 40 -3.78 -3.21 16.71
C PHE A 40 -3.43 -4.70 16.79
N LEU A 41 -2.62 -5.22 15.85
CA LEU A 41 -2.15 -6.61 15.89
C LEU A 41 -1.33 -6.89 17.15
N GLY A 42 -0.44 -5.97 17.53
CA GLY A 42 0.33 -6.09 18.78
C GLY A 42 -0.57 -6.07 20.02
N GLY A 43 -1.55 -5.15 20.06
CA GLY A 43 -2.51 -5.05 21.15
C GLY A 43 -3.37 -6.30 21.32
N VAL A 44 -3.91 -6.82 20.21
CA VAL A 44 -4.66 -8.10 20.21
C VAL A 44 -3.78 -9.25 20.67
N TYR A 45 -2.52 -9.32 20.24
CA TYR A 45 -1.59 -10.36 20.65
C TYR A 45 -1.30 -10.33 22.16
N VAL A 46 -1.09 -9.14 22.75
CA VAL A 46 -0.89 -8.99 24.20
C VAL A 46 -2.17 -9.34 24.96
N LEU A 47 -3.34 -8.92 24.46
CA LEU A 47 -4.63 -9.25 25.07
C LEU A 47 -4.90 -10.77 25.08
N LEU A 48 -4.61 -11.46 23.98
CA LEU A 48 -4.73 -12.91 23.89
C LEU A 48 -3.78 -13.63 24.85
N GLN A 49 -2.55 -13.16 25.00
CA GLN A 49 -1.63 -13.70 26.00
C GLN A 49 -2.15 -13.51 27.43
N TYR A 50 -2.68 -12.32 27.75
CA TYR A 50 -3.25 -12.05 29.07
C TYR A 50 -4.43 -12.97 29.41
N LEU A 51 -5.35 -13.17 28.46
CA LEU A 51 -6.49 -14.08 28.60
C LEU A 51 -6.07 -15.56 28.68
N GLY A 52 -4.99 -15.92 27.98
CA GLY A 52 -4.38 -17.25 28.05
C GLY A 52 -3.78 -17.56 29.43
N THR A 53 -3.09 -16.59 30.05
CA THR A 53 -2.52 -16.76 31.41
C THR A 53 -3.60 -16.88 32.48
N LEU A 54 -4.75 -16.24 32.29
CA LEU A 54 -5.92 -16.40 33.17
C LEU A 54 -6.68 -17.72 32.92
N SER A 55 -6.20 -18.59 32.01
CA SER A 55 -6.79 -19.88 31.62
C SER A 55 -8.25 -19.81 31.14
N LEU A 56 -8.74 -18.62 30.77
CA LEU A 56 -10.11 -18.41 30.29
C LEU A 56 -10.26 -18.73 28.79
N VAL A 57 -9.17 -18.67 28.01
CA VAL A 57 -9.18 -18.89 26.56
C VAL A 57 -7.99 -19.75 26.12
N LYS A 58 -8.25 -20.92 25.52
CA LYS A 58 -7.24 -21.71 24.81
C LYS A 58 -7.23 -21.29 23.34
N VAL A 59 -6.19 -20.56 22.94
CA VAL A 59 -6.02 -20.14 21.53
C VAL A 59 -5.42 -21.30 20.74
N ASP A 60 -6.18 -21.81 19.77
CA ASP A 60 -5.79 -22.95 18.93
C ASP A 60 -5.04 -22.46 17.68
N TRP A 61 -3.74 -22.23 17.84
CA TRP A 61 -2.87 -21.63 16.81
C TRP A 61 -2.79 -22.47 15.52
N ALA A 62 -2.97 -23.79 15.61
CA ALA A 62 -2.97 -24.68 14.45
C ALA A 62 -4.14 -24.41 13.49
N ARG A 63 -5.31 -24.06 14.04
CA ARG A 63 -6.50 -23.72 13.25
C ARG A 63 -6.38 -22.33 12.65
N MET A 64 -5.80 -21.37 13.38
CA MET A 64 -5.52 -20.04 12.83
C MET A 64 -4.51 -20.10 11.68
N ALA A 65 -3.46 -20.92 11.80
CA ALA A 65 -2.48 -21.12 10.74
C ALA A 65 -3.13 -21.68 9.47
N SER A 66 -3.95 -22.74 9.57
CA SER A 66 -4.60 -23.33 8.39
C SER A 66 -5.59 -22.40 7.72
N HIS A 67 -6.34 -21.59 8.48
CA HIS A 67 -7.19 -20.54 7.92
C HIS A 67 -6.37 -19.45 7.22
N PHE A 68 -5.26 -19.02 7.81
CA PHE A 68 -4.39 -18.00 7.22
C PHE A 68 -3.75 -18.52 5.94
N GLU A 69 -3.24 -19.75 5.93
CA GLU A 69 -2.70 -20.39 4.72
C GLU A 69 -3.75 -20.51 3.62
N ASN A 70 -4.98 -20.93 3.93
CA ASN A 70 -6.04 -21.03 2.93
C ASN A 70 -6.45 -19.66 2.34
N LEU A 71 -6.35 -18.58 3.11
CA LEU A 71 -6.62 -17.22 2.65
C LEU A 71 -5.45 -16.60 1.88
N PHE A 72 -4.20 -16.80 2.35
CA PHE A 72 -3.01 -16.23 1.72
C PHE A 72 -2.60 -16.99 0.45
N TYR A 73 -2.75 -18.32 0.45
CA TYR A 73 -2.54 -19.15 -0.72
C TYR A 73 -3.87 -19.34 -1.46
N ARG A 74 -4.46 -18.26 -1.98
CA ARG A 74 -5.54 -18.40 -2.97
C ARG A 74 -4.99 -19.18 -4.17
N ALA A 75 -5.51 -20.37 -4.36
CA ALA A 75 -5.22 -21.21 -5.51
C ALA A 75 -5.73 -20.50 -6.76
N ASP A 76 -4.81 -20.11 -7.64
CA ASP A 76 -5.11 -19.77 -9.01
C ASP A 76 -5.69 -21.01 -9.72
N ALA A 77 -6.60 -20.84 -10.67
CA ALA A 77 -7.33 -21.93 -11.34
C ALA A 77 -6.43 -22.92 -12.11
N ALA A 78 -5.12 -22.66 -12.18
CA ALA A 78 -4.09 -23.47 -12.81
C ALA A 78 -3.16 -24.22 -11.83
N GLY A 79 -3.49 -24.32 -10.53
CA GLY A 79 -2.78 -25.20 -9.59
C GLY A 79 -1.37 -24.74 -9.14
N LYS A 80 -0.95 -23.52 -9.49
CA LYS A 80 0.34 -22.95 -9.06
C LYS A 80 0.13 -22.02 -7.86
N ARG A 81 0.52 -22.48 -6.66
CA ARG A 81 0.63 -21.63 -5.45
C ARG A 81 1.61 -20.49 -5.74
N ARG A 82 1.11 -19.29 -6.01
CA ARG A 82 1.92 -18.07 -6.05
C ARG A 82 1.65 -17.30 -4.76
N PRO A 83 2.66 -17.06 -3.91
CA PRO A 83 2.48 -16.13 -2.80
C PRO A 83 2.13 -14.76 -3.40
N PRO A 84 1.13 -14.04 -2.87
CA PRO A 84 0.93 -12.64 -3.24
C PRO A 84 2.16 -11.87 -2.73
N THR A 85 3.15 -11.73 -3.59
CA THR A 85 4.36 -10.98 -3.26
C THR A 85 3.94 -9.57 -2.86
N ILE A 86 4.54 -9.01 -1.81
CA ILE A 86 4.32 -7.60 -1.44
C ILE A 86 4.55 -6.68 -2.67
N GLY A 87 5.45 -7.10 -3.57
CA GLY A 87 5.66 -6.48 -4.88
C GLY A 87 4.47 -6.56 -5.86
N SER A 88 3.64 -7.62 -5.87
CA SER A 88 2.42 -7.66 -6.69
C SER A 88 1.31 -6.77 -6.13
N MET A 89 1.18 -6.68 -4.80
CA MET A 89 0.28 -5.71 -4.17
C MET A 89 0.69 -4.27 -4.47
N LEU A 90 1.99 -3.98 -4.35
CA LEU A 90 2.55 -2.67 -4.67
C LEU A 90 2.39 -2.35 -6.16
N ARG A 91 2.66 -3.30 -7.05
CA ARG A 91 2.43 -3.14 -8.50
C ARG A 91 0.97 -2.92 -8.83
N TRP A 92 0.05 -3.64 -8.18
CA TRP A 92 -1.39 -3.44 -8.37
C TRP A 92 -1.84 -2.06 -7.89
N MET A 93 -1.38 -1.63 -6.72
CA MET A 93 -1.65 -0.29 -6.20
C MET A 93 -1.08 0.78 -7.14
N ILE A 94 0.19 0.66 -7.55
CA ILE A 94 0.77 1.59 -8.53
C ILE A 94 -0.01 1.55 -9.84
N ASN A 95 -0.41 0.38 -10.35
CA ASN A 95 -1.15 0.26 -11.61
C ASN A 95 -2.54 0.89 -11.51
N PHE A 96 -3.28 0.66 -10.43
CA PHE A 96 -4.57 1.33 -10.16
C PHE A 96 -4.40 2.85 -10.16
N LEU A 97 -3.42 3.37 -9.41
CA LEU A 97 -3.18 4.81 -9.34
C LEU A 97 -2.56 5.41 -10.63
N THR A 98 -1.94 4.59 -11.48
CA THR A 98 -1.33 4.99 -12.76
C THR A 98 -2.34 4.93 -13.92
N VAL A 99 -3.37 4.07 -13.81
CA VAL A 99 -4.50 4.02 -14.75
C VAL A 99 -5.31 5.32 -14.69
N ASP A 100 -5.35 6.00 -13.54
CA ASP A 100 -6.09 7.25 -13.35
C ASP A 100 -5.34 8.54 -13.79
N PHE A 101 -4.04 8.52 -14.15
CA PHE A 101 -3.30 9.76 -14.49
C PHE A 101 -2.33 9.66 -15.69
N GLN A 102 -2.25 10.77 -16.45
CA GLN A 102 -1.28 11.01 -17.52
C GLN A 102 0.12 11.42 -16.99
N ALA A 103 0.18 12.07 -15.81
CA ALA A 103 1.42 12.51 -15.15
C ALA A 103 1.98 11.46 -14.16
N ARG A 104 2.41 10.33 -14.70
CA ARG A 104 2.75 9.10 -13.92
C ARG A 104 4.03 9.22 -13.09
N ALA A 105 5.01 9.98 -13.56
CA ALA A 105 6.34 10.05 -12.95
C ALA A 105 6.35 10.90 -11.65
N SER A 106 5.65 12.03 -11.64
CA SER A 106 5.61 12.94 -10.48
C SER A 106 4.82 12.36 -9.32
N PHE A 107 3.74 11.63 -9.61
CA PHE A 107 2.94 10.92 -8.61
C PHE A 107 3.76 9.85 -7.88
N ILE A 108 4.48 8.99 -8.61
CA ILE A 108 5.30 7.93 -8.02
C ILE A 108 6.44 8.52 -7.18
N ALA A 109 7.07 9.60 -7.66
CA ALA A 109 8.10 10.31 -6.91
C ALA A 109 7.56 10.90 -5.59
N GLY A 110 6.39 11.57 -5.64
CA GLY A 110 5.69 12.09 -4.47
C GLY A 110 5.27 10.98 -3.51
N PHE A 111 4.78 9.85 -4.01
CA PHE A 111 4.38 8.69 -3.21
C PHE A 111 5.56 8.04 -2.49
N ALA A 112 6.69 7.84 -3.18
CA ALA A 112 7.91 7.33 -2.55
C ALA A 112 8.43 8.28 -1.47
N LEU A 113 8.35 9.60 -1.71
CA LEU A 113 8.75 10.61 -0.75
C LEU A 113 7.78 10.67 0.45
N GLY A 114 6.48 10.55 0.21
CA GLY A 114 5.44 10.43 1.24
C GLY A 114 5.58 9.17 2.10
N LEU A 115 5.95 8.04 1.51
CA LEU A 115 6.27 6.82 2.28
C LEU A 115 7.52 6.99 3.15
N ARG A 116 8.51 7.75 2.69
CA ARG A 116 9.73 8.02 3.45
C ARG A 116 9.49 9.01 4.59
N VAL A 117 8.81 10.13 4.31
CA VAL A 117 8.57 11.23 5.27
C VAL A 117 7.45 10.93 6.26
N GLY A 118 6.41 10.19 5.83
CA GLY A 118 5.20 9.91 6.62
C GLY A 118 5.39 9.02 7.82
#